data_AF-A0A8E6VV25-F1
#
_entry.id   AF-A0A8E6VV25-F1
#
_cell.length_a   1.000
_cell.length_b   1.000
_cell.length_c   1.000
_cell.angle_alpha   90.00
_cell.angle_beta   90.00
_cell.angle_gamma   90.00
#
_symmetry.space_group_name_H-M   'P 1'
#
loop_
_entity.id
_entity.type
_entity.pdbx_description
1 polymer ?
#
loop_
_entity_poly.entity_id
_entity_poly.type
_entity_poly.pdbx_seq_one_letter_code
_entity_poly.pdbx_strand_id
1 'polypeptide(L)'
;MMSFEGFLQTANQQYSNKYRYYNFTDLFSKLHIYCSLHGTYKRIGIYHIYGDECPICQNNREKTYFNYIILCGGIIKIGRTANVNARLSELSFRLGIGCTLYSLFSYPSRQIACIAEKKAHEILKPYQTLPFNLKFGGSSEFFNVEPSIALSALAFTGGDIIYQHY
;
A
#
# COMPACT_ATOMS: atom_id res chain seq x y z
N MET A 1 26.83 -0.93 12.26
CA MET A 1 26.69 -2.36 11.89
C MET A 1 25.69 -2.97 12.85
N MET A 2 24.64 -3.64 12.37
CA MET A 2 23.62 -4.26 13.24
C MET A 2 24.17 -5.59 13.79
N SER A 3 23.99 -5.84 15.09
CA SER A 3 24.32 -7.13 15.72
C SER A 3 23.30 -8.22 15.37
N PHE A 4 23.65 -9.49 15.58
CA PHE A 4 22.70 -10.59 15.36
C PHE A 4 21.47 -10.48 16.27
N GLU A 5 21.65 -10.08 17.54
CA GLU A 5 20.53 -9.84 18.46
C GLU A 5 19.60 -8.72 17.98
N GLY A 6 20.18 -7.61 17.48
CA GLY A 6 19.40 -6.52 16.90
C GLY A 6 18.62 -6.98 15.67
N PHE A 7 19.24 -7.78 14.80
CA PHE A 7 18.57 -8.40 13.67
C PHE A 7 17.40 -9.29 14.11
N LEU A 8 17.59 -10.15 15.12
CA LEU A 8 16.54 -11.02 15.65
C LEU A 8 15.36 -10.21 16.20
N GLN A 9 15.63 -9.14 16.94
CA GLN A 9 14.59 -8.27 17.48
C GLN A 9 13.77 -7.63 16.35
N THR A 10 14.42 -7.02 15.36
CA THR A 10 13.72 -6.41 14.21
C THR A 10 12.94 -7.44 13.40
N ALA A 11 13.55 -8.59 13.12
CA ALA A 11 12.90 -9.63 12.32
C ALA A 11 11.71 -10.25 13.07
N ASN A 12 11.78 -10.40 14.39
CA ASN A 12 10.67 -10.90 15.20
C ASN A 12 9.54 -9.89 15.34
N GLN A 13 9.83 -8.59 15.39
CA GLN A 13 8.81 -7.54 15.32
C GLN A 13 8.07 -7.58 13.98
N GLN A 14 8.80 -7.77 12.88
CA GLN A 14 8.22 -7.80 11.53
C GLN A 14 7.37 -9.06 11.27
N TYR A 15 7.80 -10.21 11.81
CA TYR A 15 7.24 -11.51 11.44
C TYR A 15 6.67 -12.33 12.60
N SER A 16 6.51 -11.76 13.78
CA SER A 16 5.92 -12.42 14.96
C SER A 16 6.55 -13.80 15.26
N ASN A 17 7.88 -13.88 15.25
CA ASN A 17 8.66 -15.11 15.49
C ASN A 17 8.44 -16.25 14.47
N LYS A 18 8.01 -15.95 13.24
CA LYS A 18 7.73 -16.94 12.18
C LYS A 18 8.95 -17.74 11.70
N TYR A 19 10.17 -17.24 11.89
CA TYR A 19 11.38 -17.79 11.28
C TYR A 19 12.50 -18.06 12.29
N ARG A 20 13.35 -19.04 11.96
CA ARG A 20 14.65 -19.25 12.61
C ARG A 20 15.77 -18.84 11.66
N TYR A 21 16.89 -18.39 12.21
CA TYR A 21 17.97 -17.76 11.45
C TYR A 21 19.31 -18.42 11.74
N TYR A 22 20.11 -18.65 10.70
CA TYR A 22 21.44 -19.25 10.80
C TYR A 22 22.42 -18.54 9.87
N ASN A 23 23.71 -18.59 10.22
CA ASN A 23 24.80 -18.03 9.41
C ASN A 23 24.63 -16.54 9.10
N PHE A 24 24.20 -15.75 10.09
CA PHE A 24 24.17 -14.29 9.96
C PHE A 24 25.57 -13.72 10.13
N THR A 25 26.02 -12.92 9.17
CA THR A 25 27.30 -12.20 9.24
C THR A 25 27.08 -10.69 9.32
N ASP A 26 26.20 -10.18 8.46
CA ASP A 26 25.83 -8.78 8.35
C ASP A 26 24.50 -8.65 7.57
N LEU A 27 24.00 -7.43 7.46
CA LEU A 27 22.73 -7.13 6.80
C LEU A 27 22.76 -7.25 5.27
N PHE A 28 23.91 -7.12 4.64
CA PHE A 28 24.05 -7.11 3.17
C PHE A 28 24.39 -8.50 2.61
N SER A 29 24.77 -9.43 3.48
CA SER A 29 25.05 -10.83 3.17
C SER A 29 23.81 -11.72 3.22
N LYS A 30 23.88 -12.86 2.52
CA LYS A 30 22.85 -13.89 2.56
C LYS A 30 22.95 -14.70 3.85
N LEU A 31 21.86 -14.77 4.61
CA LEU A 31 21.71 -15.69 5.74
C LEU A 31 20.78 -16.85 5.38
N HIS A 32 20.81 -17.90 6.19
CA HIS A 32 19.86 -19.01 6.08
C HIS A 32 18.66 -18.72 6.97
N ILE A 33 17.47 -18.84 6.42
CA ILE A 33 16.21 -18.60 7.11
C ILE A 33 15.38 -19.86 6.99
N TYR A 34 14.92 -20.37 8.13
CA TYR A 34 14.06 -21.54 8.19
C TYR A 34 12.62 -21.11 8.42
N CYS A 35 11.76 -21.44 7.47
CA CYS A 35 10.31 -21.39 7.59
C CYS A 35 9.80 -22.75 8.08
N SER A 36 8.99 -22.76 9.13
CA SER A 36 8.38 -23.99 9.66
C SER A 36 7.52 -24.73 8.63
N LEU A 37 6.96 -24.03 7.65
CA LEU A 37 6.07 -24.60 6.62
C LEU A 37 6.81 -25.06 5.36
N HIS A 38 7.92 -24.40 5.01
CA HIS A 38 8.53 -24.52 3.68
C HIS A 38 10.04 -24.79 3.72
N GLY A 39 10.59 -25.01 4.91
CA GLY A 39 12.01 -25.34 5.11
C GLY A 39 12.96 -24.15 4.98
N THR A 40 14.23 -24.46 4.73
CA THR A 40 15.33 -23.48 4.71
C THR A 40 15.49 -22.84 3.34
N TYR A 41 15.68 -21.53 3.32
CA TYR A 41 15.98 -20.73 2.13
C TYR A 41 17.00 -19.64 2.47
N LYS A 42 17.53 -18.94 1.47
CA LYS A 42 18.52 -17.87 1.66
C LYS A 42 17.94 -16.53 1.25
N ARG A 43 18.07 -15.51 2.10
CA ARG A 43 17.74 -14.10 1.81
C ARG A 43 18.84 -13.19 2.31
N ILE A 44 18.90 -11.97 1.78
CA ILE A 44 19.77 -10.91 2.29
C ILE A 44 19.12 -10.33 3.56
N GLY A 45 19.91 -10.14 4.63
CA GLY A 45 19.41 -9.73 5.94
C GLY A 45 18.56 -8.46 5.92
N ILE A 46 19.03 -7.43 5.21
CA ILE A 46 18.32 -6.15 5.09
C ILE A 46 16.98 -6.32 4.36
N TYR A 47 16.94 -7.08 3.27
CA TYR A 47 15.68 -7.32 2.56
C TYR A 47 14.70 -8.11 3.42
N HIS A 48 15.20 -9.09 4.19
CA HIS A 48 14.36 -9.86 5.10
C HIS A 48 13.67 -8.95 6.12
N ILE A 49 14.41 -8.13 6.87
CA ILE A 49 13.78 -7.24 7.87
C ILE A 49 12.85 -6.17 7.25
N TYR A 50 12.97 -5.90 5.94
CA TYR A 50 12.11 -4.97 5.20
C TYR A 50 10.97 -5.65 4.41
N GLY A 51 10.65 -6.91 4.70
CA GLY A 51 9.45 -7.55 4.14
C GLY A 51 9.71 -8.70 3.17
N ASP A 52 10.97 -8.98 2.81
CA ASP A 52 11.30 -10.16 2.00
C ASP A 52 11.17 -11.44 2.84
N GLU A 53 10.28 -12.33 2.47
CA GLU A 53 9.95 -13.50 3.30
C GLU A 53 10.20 -14.82 2.56
N CYS A 54 9.72 -15.92 3.13
CA CYS A 54 9.72 -17.21 2.46
C CYS A 54 8.99 -17.09 1.10
N PRO A 55 9.63 -17.43 -0.04
CA PRO A 55 9.03 -17.25 -1.37
C PRO A 55 7.67 -17.93 -1.51
N ILE A 56 7.50 -19.10 -0.89
CA ILE A 56 6.27 -19.88 -0.97
C ILE A 56 5.18 -19.25 -0.08
N CYS A 57 5.51 -18.80 1.15
CA CYS A 57 4.58 -18.03 1.97
C CYS A 57 4.10 -16.76 1.24
N GLN A 58 5.04 -16.03 0.64
CA GLN A 58 4.74 -14.79 -0.06
C GLN A 58 3.81 -15.02 -1.25
N ASN A 59 4.02 -16.11 -2.00
CA ASN A 59 3.19 -16.45 -3.14
C ASN A 59 1.79 -16.97 -2.73
N ASN A 60 1.67 -17.61 -1.58
CA ASN A 60 0.42 -18.15 -1.05
C ASN A 60 -0.35 -17.13 -0.19
N ARG A 61 0.17 -15.91 -0.01
CA ARG A 61 -0.53 -14.87 0.74
C ARG A 61 -1.72 -14.38 -0.07
N GLU A 62 -2.88 -14.30 0.58
CA GLU A 62 -4.03 -13.60 0.00
C GLU A 62 -3.62 -12.16 -0.33
N LYS A 63 -3.78 -11.78 -1.61
CA LYS A 63 -3.44 -10.45 -2.08
C LYS A 63 -4.61 -9.53 -1.79
N THR A 64 -4.40 -8.56 -0.92
CA THR A 64 -5.33 -7.44 -0.73
C THR A 64 -5.01 -6.33 -1.72
N TYR A 65 -6.05 -5.74 -2.30
CA TYR A 65 -5.95 -4.63 -3.24
C TYR A 65 -6.59 -3.40 -2.61
N PHE A 66 -6.02 -2.22 -2.85
CA PHE A 66 -6.48 -1.01 -2.18
C PHE A 66 -6.92 0.08 -3.14
N ASN A 67 -8.07 0.69 -2.85
CA ASN A 67 -8.46 2.00 -3.39
C ASN A 67 -8.31 3.03 -2.27
N TYR A 68 -7.84 4.22 -2.61
CA TYR A 68 -7.68 5.33 -1.67
C TYR A 68 -8.55 6.52 -2.06
N ILE A 69 -8.80 7.37 -1.07
CA ILE A 69 -9.24 8.74 -1.21
C ILE A 69 -8.14 9.61 -0.60
N ILE A 70 -7.50 10.45 -1.41
CA ILE A 70 -6.47 11.40 -0.96
C ILE A 70 -6.98 12.81 -1.21
N LEU A 71 -6.87 13.68 -0.21
CA LEU A 71 -7.18 15.10 -0.30
C LEU A 71 -5.89 15.88 -0.58
N CYS A 72 -5.86 16.65 -1.66
CA CYS A 72 -4.72 17.49 -2.06
C CYS A 72 -5.21 18.92 -2.30
N GLY A 73 -4.90 19.85 -1.39
CA GLY A 73 -5.28 21.26 -1.55
C GLY A 73 -6.78 21.50 -1.77
N GLY A 74 -7.64 20.74 -1.07
CA GLY A 74 -9.10 20.82 -1.21
C GLY A 74 -9.69 19.93 -2.32
N ILE A 75 -8.87 19.23 -3.11
CA ILE A 75 -9.33 18.41 -4.23
C ILE A 75 -9.10 16.93 -3.92
N ILE A 76 -10.10 16.11 -4.22
CA ILE A 76 -10.04 14.68 -3.98
C ILE A 76 -9.41 13.97 -5.17
N LYS A 77 -8.47 13.05 -4.89
CA LYS A 77 -8.01 12.02 -5.82
C LYS A 77 -8.47 10.65 -5.35
N ILE A 78 -9.09 9.89 -6.26
CA ILE A 78 -9.45 8.48 -6.03
C ILE A 78 -8.61 7.61 -6.93
N GLY A 79 -7.91 6.62 -6.38
CA GLY A 79 -7.18 5.67 -7.22
C GLY A 79 -6.76 4.40 -6.49
N ARG A 80 -6.13 3.50 -7.24
CA ARG A 80 -5.54 2.26 -6.71
C ARG A 80 -4.10 2.41 -6.24
N THR A 81 -3.74 1.64 -5.21
CA THR A 81 -2.34 1.52 -4.77
C THR A 81 -2.03 0.14 -4.17
N ALA A 82 -0.76 -0.28 -4.28
CA ALA A 82 -0.19 -1.36 -3.48
C ALA A 82 0.51 -0.84 -2.22
N ASN A 83 0.82 0.46 -2.17
CA ASN A 83 1.49 1.13 -1.06
C ASN A 83 0.98 2.58 -0.95
N VAL A 84 0.11 2.83 0.03
CA VAL A 84 -0.54 4.13 0.19
C VAL A 84 0.44 5.23 0.60
N ASN A 85 1.44 4.92 1.42
CA ASN A 85 2.43 5.90 1.88
C ASN A 85 3.31 6.37 0.73
N ALA A 86 3.81 5.43 -0.09
CA ALA A 86 4.59 5.78 -1.28
C ALA A 86 3.78 6.63 -2.25
N ARG A 87 2.50 6.30 -2.44
CA ARG A 87 1.58 7.07 -3.30
C ARG A 87 1.30 8.47 -2.73
N LEU A 88 1.12 8.61 -1.42
CA LEU A 88 0.90 9.91 -0.78
C LEU A 88 2.12 10.82 -0.93
N SER A 89 3.32 10.29 -0.72
CA SER A 89 4.58 11.02 -0.92
C SER A 89 4.78 11.41 -2.38
N GLU A 90 4.54 10.48 -3.31
CA GLU A 90 4.61 10.73 -4.76
C GLU A 90 3.67 11.87 -5.17
N LEU A 91 2.41 11.83 -4.72
CA LEU A 91 1.41 12.86 -5.04
C LEU A 91 1.79 14.21 -4.46
N SER A 92 2.14 14.26 -3.17
CA SER A 92 2.52 15.53 -2.52
C SER A 92 3.72 16.17 -3.22
N PHE A 93 4.73 15.37 -3.58
CA PHE A 93 5.91 15.83 -4.31
C PHE A 93 5.55 16.35 -5.71
N ARG A 94 4.75 15.60 -6.49
CA ARG A 94 4.39 15.99 -7.86
C ARG A 94 3.52 17.23 -7.94
N LEU A 95 2.63 17.41 -6.96
CA LEU A 95 1.72 18.55 -6.90
C LEU A 95 2.37 19.79 -6.27
N GLY A 96 3.46 19.62 -5.53
CA GLY A 96 4.05 20.68 -4.73
C GLY A 96 3.10 21.16 -3.61
N ILE A 97 2.13 20.34 -3.23
CA ILE A 97 1.08 20.65 -2.25
C ILE A 97 1.00 19.48 -1.26
N GLY A 98 0.75 19.79 0.01
CA GLY A 98 0.49 18.77 1.02
C GLY A 98 -0.77 17.98 0.70
N CYS A 99 -0.64 16.65 0.63
CA CYS A 99 -1.77 15.74 0.51
C CYS A 99 -1.95 14.93 1.79
N THR A 100 -3.20 14.59 2.10
CA THR A 100 -3.58 13.78 3.25
C THR A 100 -4.38 12.58 2.79
N LEU A 101 -4.07 11.40 3.33
CA LEU A 101 -4.91 10.22 3.15
C LEU A 101 -6.22 10.42 3.92
N TYR A 102 -7.34 10.43 3.20
CA TYR A 102 -8.67 10.58 3.80
C TYR A 102 -9.31 9.22 4.09
N SER A 103 -9.24 8.27 3.16
CA SER A 103 -9.80 6.93 3.37
C SER A 103 -9.06 5.87 2.56
N LEU A 104 -9.05 4.64 3.05
CA LEU A 104 -8.46 3.47 2.40
C LEU A 104 -9.42 2.30 2.47
N PHE A 105 -9.67 1.70 1.32
CA PHE A 105 -10.56 0.55 1.14
C PHE A 105 -9.76 -0.68 0.72
N SER A 106 -10.07 -1.85 1.29
CA SER A 106 -9.52 -3.13 0.87
C SER A 106 -10.50 -3.93 0.03
N TYR A 107 -9.95 -4.69 -0.92
CA TYR A 107 -10.68 -5.59 -1.81
C TYR A 107 -9.96 -6.94 -1.92
N PRO A 108 -10.72 -8.04 -2.09
CA PRO A 108 -10.16 -9.39 -2.14
C PRO A 108 -9.52 -9.74 -3.50
N SER A 109 -9.79 -8.94 -4.56
CA SER A 109 -9.20 -9.19 -5.87
C SER A 109 -8.93 -7.89 -6.64
N ARG A 110 -7.95 -7.98 -7.56
CA ARG A 110 -7.59 -6.87 -8.46
C ARG A 110 -8.79 -6.41 -9.26
N GLN A 111 -9.55 -7.37 -9.80
CA GLN A 111 -10.70 -7.10 -10.65
C GLN A 111 -11.77 -6.30 -9.89
N ILE A 112 -12.08 -6.70 -8.65
CA ILE A 112 -13.07 -5.98 -7.82
C ILE A 112 -12.58 -4.58 -7.50
N ALA A 113 -11.32 -4.41 -7.10
CA ALA A 113 -10.74 -3.08 -6.86
C ALA A 113 -10.81 -2.18 -8.10
N CYS A 114 -10.49 -2.73 -9.29
CA CYS A 114 -10.61 -2.01 -10.55
C CYS A 114 -12.04 -1.60 -10.89
N ILE A 115 -13.00 -2.51 -10.73
CA ILE A 115 -14.42 -2.24 -10.98
C ILE A 115 -14.92 -1.16 -10.01
N ALA A 116 -14.54 -1.26 -8.74
CA ALA A 116 -14.89 -0.29 -7.71
C ALA A 116 -14.35 1.11 -8.02
N GLU A 117 -13.06 1.23 -8.33
CA GLU A 117 -12.44 2.50 -8.73
C GLU A 117 -13.17 3.12 -9.92
N LYS A 118 -13.41 2.33 -10.98
CA LYS A 118 -14.09 2.79 -12.18
C LYS A 118 -15.51 3.27 -11.88
N LYS A 119 -16.28 2.53 -11.08
CA LYS A 119 -17.64 2.92 -10.65
C LYS A 119 -17.63 4.23 -9.87
N ALA A 120 -16.70 4.40 -8.93
CA ALA A 120 -16.57 5.66 -8.19
C ALA A 120 -16.24 6.83 -9.13
N HIS A 121 -15.34 6.63 -10.10
CA HIS A 121 -15.04 7.63 -11.12
C HIS A 121 -16.24 7.94 -12.03
N GLU A 122 -17.07 6.96 -12.38
CA GLU A 122 -18.29 7.15 -13.15
C GLU A 122 -19.33 7.97 -12.37
N ILE A 123 -19.54 7.65 -11.08
CA ILE A 123 -20.41 8.40 -10.17
C ILE A 123 -19.96 9.86 -10.05
N LEU A 124 -18.65 10.09 -9.91
CA LEU A 124 -18.08 11.41 -9.69
C LEU A 124 -17.70 12.16 -10.97
N LYS A 125 -17.94 11.57 -12.15
CA LYS A 125 -17.60 12.15 -13.44
C LYS A 125 -18.10 13.59 -13.63
N PRO A 126 -19.31 13.99 -13.17
CA PRO A 126 -19.76 15.37 -13.26
C PRO A 126 -18.89 16.38 -12.48
N TYR A 127 -18.13 15.91 -11.50
CA TYR A 127 -17.26 16.72 -10.64
C TYR A 127 -15.78 16.58 -11.00
N GLN A 128 -15.46 15.86 -12.08
CA GLN A 128 -14.10 15.66 -12.53
C GLN A 128 -13.43 17.00 -12.82
N THR A 129 -12.23 17.19 -12.31
CA THR A 129 -11.42 18.39 -12.53
C THR A 129 -10.01 18.00 -12.89
N LEU A 130 -9.30 18.88 -13.60
CA LEU A 130 -7.90 18.69 -13.93
C LEU A 130 -7.09 19.79 -13.24
N PRO A 131 -6.92 19.67 -11.92
CA PRO A 131 -6.25 20.72 -11.19
C PRO A 131 -4.74 20.64 -11.46
N PHE A 132 -4.07 21.78 -11.40
CA PHE A 132 -2.61 21.88 -11.35
C PHE A 132 -1.84 21.63 -12.67
N ASN A 133 -2.45 21.80 -13.86
CA ASN A 133 -1.75 21.68 -15.17
C ASN A 133 -0.93 20.38 -15.34
N LEU A 134 -1.40 19.28 -14.75
CA LEU A 134 -0.66 18.02 -14.68
C LEU A 134 -0.67 17.29 -16.03
N LYS A 135 0.53 17.11 -16.62
CA LYS A 135 0.73 16.30 -17.83
C LYS A 135 1.31 14.91 -17.50
N PHE A 136 0.66 14.18 -16.59
CA PHE A 136 1.01 12.77 -16.34
C PHE A 136 -0.23 11.90 -16.20
N GLY A 137 -0.08 10.57 -16.40
CA GLY A 137 -1.20 9.63 -16.33
C GLY A 137 -1.91 9.62 -14.98
N GLY A 138 -3.25 9.58 -15.00
CA GLY A 138 -4.08 9.63 -13.78
C GLY A 138 -4.62 11.03 -13.43
N SER A 139 -4.56 11.99 -14.37
CA SER A 139 -5.17 13.31 -14.24
C SER A 139 -6.71 13.30 -14.28
N SER A 140 -7.32 12.24 -14.82
CA SER A 140 -8.78 12.03 -14.84
C SER A 140 -9.34 11.52 -13.50
N GLU A 141 -8.50 11.38 -12.49
CA GLU A 141 -8.86 10.76 -11.20
C GLU A 141 -9.07 11.80 -10.09
N PHE A 142 -9.15 13.09 -10.45
CA PHE A 142 -9.34 14.20 -9.53
C PHE A 142 -10.79 14.74 -9.61
N PHE A 143 -11.36 15.04 -8.46
CA PHE A 143 -12.77 15.42 -8.31
C PHE A 143 -12.91 16.59 -7.33
N ASN A 144 -13.65 17.63 -7.73
CA ASN A 144 -13.97 18.76 -6.88
C ASN A 144 -15.25 18.48 -6.08
N VAL A 145 -15.13 17.67 -5.02
CA VAL A 145 -16.23 17.26 -4.14
C VAL A 145 -15.78 17.22 -2.69
N GLU A 146 -16.74 17.33 -1.78
CA GLU A 146 -16.50 17.07 -0.36
C GLU A 146 -16.01 15.62 -0.13
N PRO A 147 -15.10 15.39 0.83
CA PRO A 147 -14.57 14.06 1.14
C PRO A 147 -15.66 13.02 1.45
N SER A 148 -16.77 13.43 2.07
CA SER A 148 -17.92 12.57 2.39
C SER A 148 -18.65 12.03 1.15
N ILE A 149 -18.69 12.81 0.07
CA ILE A 149 -19.28 12.41 -1.22
C ILE A 149 -18.39 11.36 -1.88
N ALA A 150 -17.08 11.59 -1.89
CA ALA A 150 -16.11 10.63 -2.39
C ALA A 150 -16.11 9.32 -1.59
N LEU A 151 -16.22 9.42 -0.26
CA LEU A 151 -16.34 8.26 0.63
C LEU A 151 -17.58 7.45 0.30
N SER A 152 -18.74 8.11 0.16
CA SER A 152 -19.98 7.45 -0.25
C SER A 152 -19.82 6.74 -1.60
N ALA A 153 -19.22 7.41 -2.59
CA ALA A 153 -19.03 6.84 -3.93
C ALA A 153 -18.21 5.54 -3.93
N LEU A 154 -17.16 5.43 -3.09
CA LEU A 154 -16.42 4.19 -2.92
C LEU A 154 -17.12 3.18 -2.01
N ALA A 155 -17.79 3.61 -0.94
CA ALA A 155 -18.50 2.71 -0.03
C ALA A 155 -19.60 1.90 -0.76
N PHE A 156 -20.28 2.50 -1.73
CA PHE A 156 -21.25 1.80 -2.60
C PHE A 156 -20.64 0.72 -3.51
N THR A 157 -19.31 0.61 -3.59
CA THR A 157 -18.63 -0.34 -4.46
C THR A 157 -18.28 -1.67 -3.80
N GLY A 158 -18.55 -1.82 -2.49
CA GLY A 158 -18.39 -3.08 -1.75
C GLY A 158 -16.96 -3.37 -1.27
N GLY A 159 -16.14 -2.34 -1.06
CA GLY A 159 -14.85 -2.48 -0.39
C GLY A 159 -14.97 -2.27 1.12
N ASP A 160 -14.12 -2.93 1.90
CA ASP A 160 -14.07 -2.74 3.35
C ASP A 160 -13.21 -1.52 3.69
N ILE A 161 -13.70 -0.61 4.53
CA ILE A 161 -12.93 0.53 5.00
C ILE A 161 -11.92 0.04 6.05
N ILE A 162 -10.63 0.26 5.78
CA ILE A 162 -9.53 -0.11 6.69
C ILE A 162 -8.85 1.10 7.34
N TYR A 163 -9.09 2.30 6.81
CA TYR A 163 -8.69 3.56 7.40
C TYR A 163 -9.64 4.67 6.97
N GLN A 164 -9.98 5.56 7.90
CA GLN A 164 -10.69 6.80 7.63
C GLN A 164 -10.16 7.90 8.54
N HIS A 165 -9.89 9.07 7.97
CA HIS A 165 -9.55 10.28 8.68
C HIS A 165 -10.83 10.93 9.20
N TYR A 166 -10.85 11.31 10.49
CA TYR A 166 -11.96 12.01 11.15
C TYR A 166 -11.62 13.48 11.35
#